data_AF-A0A2W5R4R3-F1
#
_entry.id   AF-A0A2W5R4R3-F1
#
_cell.length_a   1.000
_cell.length_b   1.000
_cell.length_c   1.000
_cell.angle_alpha   90.00
_cell.angle_beta   90.00
_cell.angle_gamma   90.00
#
_symmetry.space_group_name_H-M   'P 1'
#
loop_
_entity.id
_entity.type
_entity.pdbx_description
1 polymer ?
#
loop_
_entity_poly.entity_id
_entity_poly.type
_entity_poly.pdbx_seq_one_letter_code
_entity_poly.pdbx_strand_id
1 'polypeptide(L)'
;LGRHENLFIVEFSQPILTVLDLYGQLPIPPYFNREAEAIDTERYQTVFNDPTKLASVAAPTASLHFDQKLLDQLEAKGIQKTFVTLHVGAGTFLPVRTDDIANHIMHSEWCDVPEHSVELIRQTKARGNKVISVGTTATRAVESAAQAHDGELKAWTGDTQIFIYPGYEFKVVDRLITNFHLPESTLLMLVSALSNRDNILTAYQHAVANQYRFFSYGDAMLVDQLQPK
;
A
#
# COMPACT_ATOMS: atom_id res chain seq x y z
N LEU A 1 -25.74 -12.12 -8.77
CA LEU A 1 -25.18 -13.39 -9.30
C LEU A 1 -24.96 -14.43 -8.19
N GLY A 2 -24.50 -14.04 -6.99
CA GLY A 2 -24.44 -14.96 -5.84
C GLY A 2 -23.53 -14.45 -4.75
N ARG A 3 -23.34 -15.26 -3.69
CA ARG A 3 -22.33 -15.01 -2.66
C ARG A 3 -21.07 -15.82 -2.98
N HIS A 4 -19.91 -15.16 -2.97
CA HIS A 4 -18.60 -15.79 -3.07
C HIS A 4 -17.82 -15.43 -1.81
N GLU A 5 -17.67 -16.41 -0.92
CA GLU A 5 -17.10 -16.23 0.43
C GLU A 5 -17.80 -15.11 1.23
N ASN A 6 -17.08 -14.02 1.53
CA ASN A 6 -17.56 -12.87 2.27
C ASN A 6 -18.07 -11.73 1.37
N LEU A 7 -18.11 -11.93 0.05
CA LEU A 7 -18.50 -10.93 -0.94
C LEU A 7 -19.75 -11.36 -1.71
N PHE A 8 -20.46 -10.38 -2.25
CA PHE A 8 -21.54 -10.60 -3.21
C PHE A 8 -21.07 -10.27 -4.61
N ILE A 9 -21.30 -11.19 -5.54
CA ILE A 9 -21.13 -10.94 -6.96
C ILE A 9 -22.45 -10.35 -7.46
N VAL A 10 -22.39 -9.09 -7.84
CA VAL A 10 -23.50 -8.30 -8.37
C VAL A 10 -23.24 -7.94 -9.82
N GLU A 11 -24.31 -7.82 -10.59
CA GLU A 11 -24.27 -7.36 -11.98
C GLU A 11 -25.06 -6.06 -12.05
N PHE A 12 -24.52 -5.07 -12.75
CA PHE A 12 -25.14 -3.76 -12.93
C PHE A 12 -25.62 -3.63 -14.37
N SER A 13 -26.79 -3.03 -14.56
CA SER A 13 -27.36 -2.77 -15.90
C SER A 13 -26.62 -1.66 -16.67
N GLN A 14 -25.64 -1.01 -16.06
CA GLN A 14 -24.83 0.07 -16.62
C GLN A 14 -23.42 0.03 -16.01
N PRO A 15 -22.42 0.72 -16.61
CA PRO A 15 -21.07 0.79 -16.05
C PRO A 15 -21.06 1.23 -14.58
N ILE A 16 -20.36 0.47 -13.73
CA ILE A 16 -20.38 0.66 -12.27
C ILE A 16 -19.89 2.04 -11.84
N LEU A 17 -18.88 2.61 -12.50
CA LEU A 17 -18.35 3.93 -12.14
C LEU A 17 -19.43 5.02 -12.23
N THR A 18 -20.27 4.99 -13.27
CA THR A 18 -21.41 5.92 -13.39
C THR A 18 -22.44 5.74 -12.29
N VAL A 19 -22.66 4.51 -11.81
CA VAL A 19 -23.54 4.25 -10.66
C VAL A 19 -22.92 4.82 -9.38
N LEU A 20 -21.62 4.59 -9.17
CA LEU A 20 -20.89 5.08 -7.99
C LEU A 20 -20.79 6.61 -7.95
N ASP A 21 -20.65 7.27 -9.09
CA ASP A 21 -20.65 8.74 -9.16
C ASP A 21 -22.00 9.34 -8.73
N LEU A 22 -23.10 8.64 -9.00
CA LEU A 22 -24.46 9.10 -8.68
C LEU A 22 -24.91 8.74 -7.26
N TYR A 23 -24.51 7.55 -6.77
CA TYR A 23 -25.07 6.96 -5.55
C TYR A 23 -24.01 6.51 -4.53
N GLY A 24 -22.74 6.49 -4.92
CA GLY A 24 -21.63 6.12 -4.05
C GLY A 24 -21.26 7.24 -3.08
N GLN A 25 -20.51 6.86 -2.06
CA GLN A 25 -19.88 7.78 -1.11
C GLN A 25 -18.42 7.37 -0.94
N LEU A 26 -17.56 8.35 -0.64
CA LEU A 26 -16.16 8.08 -0.32
C LEU A 26 -16.11 7.16 0.92
N PRO A 27 -15.52 5.97 0.83
CA PRO A 27 -15.28 5.15 2.00
C PRO A 27 -14.18 5.77 2.85
N ILE A 28 -14.50 6.14 4.10
CA ILE A 28 -13.48 6.50 5.10
C ILE A 28 -13.21 5.30 6.03
N PRO A 29 -11.98 5.14 6.55
CA PRO A 29 -11.62 4.03 7.40
C PRO A 29 -12.55 3.90 8.61
N PRO A 30 -12.93 2.68 9.01
CA PRO A 30 -13.96 2.45 10.02
C PRO A 30 -13.62 3.03 11.40
N TYR A 31 -12.33 3.20 11.70
CA TYR A 31 -11.88 3.79 12.96
C TYR A 31 -12.19 5.29 13.10
N PHE A 32 -12.61 5.98 12.02
CA PHE A 32 -13.13 7.34 12.12
C PHE A 32 -14.48 7.41 12.83
N ASN A 33 -15.23 6.32 12.84
CA ASN A 33 -16.54 6.21 13.49
C ASN A 33 -17.51 7.35 13.13
N ARG A 34 -17.47 7.80 11.86
CA ARG A 34 -18.38 8.81 11.28
C ARG A 34 -18.56 8.54 9.78
N GLU A 35 -19.51 9.23 9.16
CA GLU A 35 -19.65 9.25 7.69
C GLU A 35 -18.63 10.23 7.06
N ALA A 36 -18.35 10.03 5.77
CA ALA A 36 -17.48 10.90 5.01
C ALA A 36 -18.10 12.30 4.85
N GLU A 37 -17.28 13.33 5.05
CA GLU A 37 -17.62 14.72 4.84
C GLU A 37 -17.03 15.23 3.52
N ALA A 38 -17.54 16.34 2.99
CA ALA A 38 -17.04 16.92 1.75
C ALA A 38 -15.52 17.22 1.81
N ILE A 39 -15.01 17.58 2.99
CA ILE A 39 -13.59 17.84 3.22
C ILE A 39 -12.72 16.56 3.13
N ASP A 40 -13.30 15.38 3.37
CA ASP A 40 -12.56 14.12 3.22
C ASP A 40 -12.24 13.88 1.75
N THR A 41 -13.15 14.18 0.83
CA THR A 41 -12.85 14.09 -0.61
C THR A 41 -11.62 14.90 -0.96
N GLU A 42 -11.51 16.15 -0.48
CA GLU A 42 -10.34 17.00 -0.71
C GLU A 42 -9.08 16.43 -0.04
N ARG A 43 -9.18 16.01 1.23
CA ARG A 43 -8.05 15.47 2.00
C ARG A 43 -7.54 14.11 1.51
N TYR A 44 -8.37 13.35 0.80
CA TYR A 44 -8.00 12.06 0.20
C TYR A 44 -7.30 12.23 -1.16
N GLN A 45 -7.33 13.42 -1.76
CA GLN A 45 -6.59 13.72 -3.00
C GLN A 45 -5.15 14.10 -2.68
N THR A 46 -4.27 13.11 -2.72
CA THR A 46 -2.82 13.35 -2.55
C THR A 46 -2.20 13.86 -3.85
N VAL A 47 -0.98 14.40 -3.77
CA VAL A 47 -0.16 14.73 -4.97
C VAL A 47 0.16 13.51 -5.85
N PHE A 48 -0.16 12.29 -5.40
CA PHE A 48 -0.01 11.05 -6.16
C PHE A 48 -1.34 10.55 -6.75
N ASN A 49 -2.45 11.28 -6.56
CA ASN A 49 -3.72 10.88 -7.13
C ASN A 49 -3.68 10.92 -8.67
N ASP A 50 -4.17 9.84 -9.29
CA ASP A 50 -4.42 9.76 -10.72
C ASP A 50 -5.94 9.65 -10.95
N PRO A 51 -6.59 10.71 -11.47
CA PRO A 51 -8.02 10.71 -11.76
C PRO A 51 -8.48 9.62 -12.73
N THR A 52 -7.56 8.99 -13.47
CA THR A 52 -7.88 7.89 -14.39
C THR A 52 -7.92 6.52 -13.71
N LYS A 53 -7.48 6.42 -12.45
CA LYS A 53 -7.36 5.15 -11.70
C LYS A 53 -8.30 5.08 -10.47
N LEU A 54 -9.49 5.66 -10.60
CA LEU A 54 -10.53 5.74 -9.56
C LEU A 54 -11.27 4.41 -9.38
N ALA A 55 -10.63 3.45 -8.70
CA ALA A 55 -11.26 2.16 -8.35
C ALA A 55 -10.84 1.60 -6.98
N SER A 56 -9.93 2.26 -6.26
CA SER A 56 -9.50 1.83 -4.93
C SER A 56 -10.43 2.34 -3.84
N VAL A 57 -10.80 1.47 -2.89
CA VAL A 57 -11.59 1.82 -1.69
C VAL A 57 -10.72 2.51 -0.64
N ALA A 58 -9.39 2.50 -0.79
CA ALA A 58 -8.45 3.13 0.12
C ALA A 58 -7.64 4.24 -0.56
N ALA A 59 -7.46 5.37 0.13
CA ALA A 59 -6.47 6.37 -0.25
C ALA A 59 -5.04 5.92 0.08
N PRO A 60 -4.05 6.37 -0.70
CA PRO A 60 -2.63 6.14 -0.42
C PRO A 60 -2.17 7.04 0.74
N THR A 61 -2.55 6.76 1.98
CA THR A 61 -2.38 7.72 3.08
C THR A 61 -0.92 8.01 3.44
N ALA A 62 0.02 7.12 3.10
CA ALA A 62 1.45 7.38 3.25
C ALA A 62 1.95 8.49 2.31
N SER A 63 1.27 8.76 1.19
CA SER A 63 1.63 9.87 0.30
C SER A 63 1.12 11.23 0.79
N LEU A 64 0.28 11.28 1.85
CA LEU A 64 -0.15 12.54 2.47
C LEU A 64 1.01 13.33 3.09
N HIS A 65 2.14 12.67 3.32
CA HIS A 65 3.36 13.31 3.83
C HIS A 65 4.19 13.99 2.73
N PHE A 66 3.73 13.94 1.48
CA PHE A 66 4.37 14.57 0.34
C PHE A 66 3.54 15.73 -0.16
N ASP A 67 4.17 16.90 -0.26
CA ASP A 67 3.64 18.04 -0.99
C ASP A 67 4.48 18.28 -2.25
N GLN A 68 4.00 19.15 -3.14
CA GLN A 68 4.71 19.44 -4.39
C GLN A 68 6.11 20.00 -4.12
N LYS A 69 6.26 20.84 -3.09
CA LYS A 69 7.54 21.44 -2.72
C LYS A 69 8.59 20.37 -2.34
N LEU A 70 8.20 19.37 -1.58
CA LEU A 70 9.06 18.25 -1.21
C LEU A 70 9.42 17.42 -2.45
N LEU A 71 8.45 17.15 -3.33
CA LEU A 71 8.72 16.40 -4.57
C LEU A 71 9.72 17.14 -5.47
N ASP A 72 9.59 18.44 -5.62
CA ASP A 72 10.52 19.28 -6.39
C ASP A 72 11.93 19.25 -5.78
N GLN A 73 12.03 19.26 -4.45
CA GLN A 73 13.31 19.13 -3.74
C GLN A 73 13.96 17.76 -3.92
N LEU A 74 13.17 16.69 -3.97
CA LEU A 74 13.66 15.34 -4.24
C LEU A 74 14.16 15.23 -5.68
N GLU A 75 13.41 15.78 -6.63
CA GLU A 75 13.79 15.81 -8.05
C GLU A 75 15.06 16.63 -8.29
N ALA A 76 15.20 17.79 -7.64
CA ALA A 76 16.42 18.60 -7.69
C ALA A 76 17.65 17.88 -7.12
N LYS A 77 17.45 16.87 -6.25
CA LYS A 77 18.50 15.98 -5.74
C LYS A 77 18.76 14.77 -6.65
N GLY A 78 18.10 14.67 -7.79
CA GLY A 78 18.22 13.55 -8.74
C GLY A 78 17.44 12.30 -8.34
N ILE A 79 16.48 12.40 -7.41
CA ILE A 79 15.63 11.29 -7.02
C ILE A 79 14.51 11.16 -8.05
N GLN A 80 14.49 10.01 -8.74
CA GLN A 80 13.46 9.69 -9.72
C GLN A 80 12.22 9.11 -9.03
N LYS A 81 11.04 9.30 -9.62
CA LYS A 81 9.76 8.76 -9.14
C LYS A 81 9.00 8.04 -10.25
N THR A 82 8.24 7.02 -9.89
CA THR A 82 7.31 6.31 -10.78
C THR A 82 6.10 5.84 -9.97
N PHE A 83 5.03 5.45 -10.64
CA PHE A 83 3.75 5.09 -10.04
C PHE A 83 3.33 3.69 -10.44
N VAL A 84 2.81 2.96 -9.46
CA VAL A 84 2.17 1.65 -9.65
C VAL A 84 0.76 1.71 -9.06
N THR A 85 -0.09 0.78 -9.47
CA THR A 85 -1.49 0.76 -9.06
C THR A 85 -1.80 -0.53 -8.34
N LEU A 86 -2.53 -0.42 -7.23
CA LEU A 86 -3.18 -1.55 -6.59
C LEU A 86 -4.54 -1.08 -6.09
N HIS A 87 -5.60 -1.69 -6.59
CA HIS A 87 -6.97 -1.40 -6.20
C HIS A 87 -7.28 -2.19 -4.93
N VAL A 88 -7.20 -1.47 -3.81
CA VAL A 88 -7.45 -2.04 -2.49
C VAL A 88 -8.94 -2.24 -2.32
N GLY A 89 -9.35 -3.49 -2.07
CA GLY A 89 -10.72 -3.84 -1.73
C GLY A 89 -11.04 -3.62 -0.25
N ALA A 90 -12.31 -3.69 0.12
CA ALA A 90 -12.75 -3.51 1.51
C ALA A 90 -12.14 -4.52 2.50
N GLY A 91 -11.70 -5.68 2.01
CA GLY A 91 -11.13 -6.76 2.81
C GLY A 91 -9.77 -6.46 3.43
N THR A 92 -9.02 -5.48 2.91
CA THR A 92 -7.65 -5.17 3.35
C THR A 92 -7.58 -4.58 4.76
N PHE A 93 -8.69 -4.07 5.27
CA PHE A 93 -8.80 -3.54 6.64
C PHE A 93 -9.34 -4.56 7.64
N LEU A 94 -9.63 -5.79 7.22
CA LEU A 94 -10.13 -6.81 8.14
C LEU A 94 -8.98 -7.28 9.06
N PRO A 95 -9.24 -7.43 10.37
CA PRO A 95 -8.25 -7.96 11.30
C PRO A 95 -7.89 -9.41 10.93
N VAL A 96 -6.65 -9.82 11.21
CA VAL A 96 -6.23 -11.22 11.06
C VAL A 96 -7.00 -12.04 12.11
N ARG A 97 -7.88 -12.95 11.66
CA ARG A 97 -8.76 -13.75 12.54
C ARG A 97 -8.27 -15.19 12.74
N THR A 98 -7.05 -15.52 12.32
CA THR A 98 -6.51 -16.89 12.36
C THR A 98 -5.34 -16.96 13.33
N ASP A 99 -5.33 -18.00 14.16
CA ASP A 99 -4.20 -18.33 15.05
C ASP A 99 -2.99 -18.83 14.24
N ASP A 100 -3.23 -19.34 13.02
CA ASP A 100 -2.19 -19.71 12.05
C ASP A 100 -2.13 -18.69 10.92
N ILE A 101 -1.15 -17.80 11.02
CA ILE A 101 -0.88 -16.71 10.07
C ILE A 101 -0.58 -17.29 8.67
N ALA A 102 0.02 -18.48 8.57
CA ALA A 102 0.37 -19.09 7.28
C ALA A 102 -0.87 -19.48 6.46
N ASN A 103 -2.02 -19.69 7.12
CA ASN A 103 -3.29 -20.02 6.47
C ASN A 103 -4.18 -18.78 6.22
N HIS A 104 -3.68 -17.57 6.47
CA HIS A 104 -4.44 -16.36 6.21
C HIS A 104 -4.61 -16.13 4.70
N ILE A 105 -5.87 -16.14 4.24
CA ILE A 105 -6.19 -15.86 2.83
C ILE A 105 -6.42 -14.36 2.66
N MET A 106 -5.53 -13.73 1.90
CA MET A 106 -5.72 -12.34 1.47
C MET A 106 -6.81 -12.24 0.41
N HIS A 107 -7.58 -11.17 0.47
CA HIS A 107 -8.52 -10.84 -0.60
C HIS A 107 -7.74 -10.50 -1.88
N SER A 108 -8.32 -10.89 -3.01
CA SER A 108 -7.76 -10.55 -4.32
C SER A 108 -7.88 -9.05 -4.56
N GLU A 109 -6.77 -8.42 -4.92
CA GLU A 109 -6.69 -7.01 -5.30
C GLU A 109 -6.09 -6.89 -6.70
N TRP A 110 -6.71 -6.09 -7.55
CA TRP A 110 -6.20 -5.86 -8.90
C TRP A 110 -4.99 -4.93 -8.86
N CYS A 111 -3.95 -5.26 -9.61
CA CYS A 111 -2.69 -4.54 -9.65
C CYS A 111 -2.27 -4.23 -11.09
N ASP A 112 -1.59 -3.09 -11.26
CA ASP A 112 -0.93 -2.68 -12.50
C ASP A 112 0.45 -2.08 -12.22
N VAL A 113 1.48 -2.77 -12.69
CA VAL A 113 2.89 -2.37 -12.64
C VAL A 113 3.38 -2.19 -14.09
N PRO A 114 3.39 -0.96 -14.62
CA PRO A 114 3.66 -0.73 -16.03
C PRO A 114 5.16 -0.82 -16.37
N GLU A 115 5.45 -1.11 -17.64
CA GLU A 115 6.82 -1.31 -18.15
C GLU A 115 7.77 -0.15 -17.82
N HIS A 116 7.31 1.10 -17.92
CA HIS A 116 8.13 2.26 -17.61
C HIS A 116 8.56 2.31 -16.13
N SER A 117 7.72 1.83 -15.20
CA SER A 117 8.06 1.74 -13.78
C SER A 117 9.10 0.67 -13.55
N VAL A 118 8.93 -0.49 -14.18
CA VAL A 118 9.87 -1.62 -14.11
C VAL A 118 11.24 -1.22 -14.63
N GLU A 119 11.28 -0.57 -15.79
CA GLU A 119 12.53 -0.11 -16.39
C GLU A 119 13.24 0.91 -15.51
N LEU A 120 12.51 1.88 -14.93
CA LEU A 120 13.09 2.86 -14.01
C LEU A 120 13.67 2.18 -12.75
N ILE A 121 12.93 1.22 -12.17
CA ILE A 121 13.36 0.45 -11.00
C ILE A 121 14.62 -0.36 -11.33
N ARG A 122 14.61 -1.06 -12.47
CA ARG A 122 15.73 -1.86 -12.96
C ARG A 122 16.98 -1.02 -13.16
N GLN A 123 16.86 0.13 -13.83
CA GLN A 123 17.97 1.07 -14.02
C GLN A 123 18.48 1.63 -12.67
N THR A 124 17.57 1.94 -11.75
CA THR A 124 17.93 2.41 -10.40
C THR A 124 18.79 1.37 -9.67
N LYS A 125 18.35 0.11 -9.64
CA LYS A 125 19.11 -0.99 -9.03
C LYS A 125 20.44 -1.25 -9.76
N ALA A 126 20.46 -1.19 -11.10
CA ALA A 126 21.69 -1.38 -11.89
C ALA A 126 22.76 -0.33 -11.58
N ARG A 127 22.37 0.88 -11.15
CA ARG A 127 23.28 1.92 -10.67
C ARG A 127 23.69 1.77 -9.19
N GLY A 128 23.25 0.70 -8.52
CA GLY A 128 23.50 0.47 -7.09
C GLY A 128 22.67 1.36 -6.16
N ASN A 129 21.65 2.04 -6.67
CA ASN A 129 20.77 2.88 -5.86
C ASN A 129 19.63 2.07 -5.23
N LYS A 130 18.92 2.71 -4.30
CA LYS A 130 17.83 2.10 -3.53
C LYS A 130 16.46 2.38 -4.12
N VAL A 131 15.57 1.39 -4.06
CA VAL A 131 14.15 1.54 -4.38
C VAL A 131 13.38 1.79 -3.09
N ILE A 132 12.78 2.98 -2.98
CA ILE A 132 11.98 3.38 -1.82
C ILE A 132 10.50 3.32 -2.22
N SER A 133 9.75 2.41 -1.59
CA SER A 133 8.31 2.33 -1.77
C SER A 133 7.61 3.33 -0.84
N VAL A 134 6.59 4.04 -1.35
CA VAL A 134 5.74 4.93 -0.56
C VAL A 134 4.39 4.26 -0.37
N GLY A 135 4.18 3.70 0.81
CA GLY A 135 2.98 2.95 1.19
C GLY A 135 3.10 1.45 0.95
N THR A 136 2.45 0.69 1.82
CA THR A 136 2.37 -0.79 1.77
C THR A 136 1.66 -1.28 0.52
N THR A 137 0.70 -0.51 0.00
CA THR A 137 0.01 -0.76 -1.26
C THR A 137 0.97 -0.82 -2.45
N ALA A 138 1.85 0.19 -2.59
CA ALA A 138 2.87 0.20 -3.64
C ALA A 138 3.91 -0.91 -3.45
N THR A 139 4.24 -1.25 -2.20
CA THR A 139 5.13 -2.38 -1.87
C THR A 139 4.54 -3.69 -2.37
N ARG A 140 3.29 -3.99 -2.01
CA ARG A 140 2.60 -5.20 -2.47
C ARG A 140 2.55 -5.27 -3.99
N ALA A 141 2.22 -4.18 -4.67
CA ALA A 141 2.16 -4.14 -6.13
C ALA A 141 3.45 -4.63 -6.81
N VAL A 142 4.61 -4.06 -6.44
CA VAL A 142 5.89 -4.42 -7.08
C VAL A 142 6.39 -5.80 -6.66
N GLU A 143 6.15 -6.21 -5.41
CA GLU A 143 6.53 -7.54 -4.92
C GLU A 143 5.62 -8.64 -5.54
N SER A 144 4.34 -8.35 -5.79
CA SER A 144 3.44 -9.23 -6.55
C SER A 144 3.90 -9.41 -8.00
N ALA A 145 4.29 -8.31 -8.66
CA ALA A 145 4.81 -8.36 -10.02
C ALA A 145 6.09 -9.20 -10.10
N ALA A 146 6.97 -9.10 -9.11
CA ALA A 146 8.15 -9.95 -9.02
C ALA A 146 7.78 -11.42 -8.73
N GLN A 147 6.87 -11.67 -7.78
CA GLN A 147 6.43 -13.03 -7.44
C GLN A 147 5.77 -13.75 -8.61
N ALA A 148 4.97 -13.04 -9.42
CA ALA A 148 4.34 -13.58 -10.63
C ALA A 148 5.36 -14.03 -11.70
N HIS A 149 6.62 -13.63 -11.56
CA HIS A 149 7.71 -13.90 -12.49
C HIS A 149 8.94 -14.47 -11.78
N ASP A 150 8.73 -15.37 -10.81
CA ASP A 150 9.78 -16.11 -10.11
C ASP A 150 10.85 -15.23 -9.43
N GLY A 151 10.43 -14.07 -8.93
CA GLY A 151 11.27 -13.09 -8.24
C GLY A 151 11.94 -12.05 -9.14
N GLU A 152 11.75 -12.13 -10.46
CA GLU A 152 12.21 -11.12 -11.40
C GLU A 152 11.12 -10.04 -11.60
N LEU A 153 11.45 -8.76 -11.40
CA LEU A 153 10.48 -7.69 -11.66
C LEU A 153 10.24 -7.52 -13.16
N LYS A 154 9.01 -7.80 -13.62
CA LYS A 154 8.52 -7.56 -14.97
C LYS A 154 7.22 -6.77 -14.96
N ALA A 155 6.87 -6.13 -16.08
CA ALA A 155 5.60 -5.45 -16.19
C ALA A 155 4.47 -6.47 -15.99
N TRP A 156 3.49 -6.10 -15.19
CA TRP A 156 2.48 -7.05 -14.76
C TRP A 156 1.17 -6.36 -14.45
N THR A 157 0.09 -6.93 -14.95
CA THR A 157 -1.27 -6.52 -14.63
C THR A 157 -2.05 -7.77 -14.27
N GLY A 158 -2.72 -7.76 -13.12
CA GLY A 158 -3.46 -8.92 -12.67
C GLY A 158 -3.88 -8.84 -11.22
N ASP A 159 -4.60 -9.87 -10.81
CA ASP A 159 -5.08 -10.04 -9.45
C ASP A 159 -3.97 -10.61 -8.56
N THR A 160 -3.78 -10.00 -7.38
CA THR A 160 -2.83 -10.47 -6.38
C THR A 160 -3.50 -10.74 -5.05
N GLN A 161 -3.06 -11.81 -4.39
CA GLN A 161 -3.39 -12.16 -3.01
C GLN A 161 -2.10 -12.18 -2.16
N ILE A 162 -1.10 -11.37 -2.52
CA ILE A 162 0.19 -11.41 -1.83
C ILE A 162 0.00 -11.10 -0.33
N PHE A 163 0.56 -11.97 0.50
CA PHE A 163 0.61 -11.79 1.93
C PHE A 163 2.07 -11.72 2.38
N ILE A 164 2.51 -10.52 2.77
CA ILE A 164 3.88 -10.25 3.18
C ILE A 164 3.93 -10.25 4.71
N TYR A 165 4.65 -11.22 5.27
CA TYR A 165 4.83 -11.40 6.71
C TYR A 165 6.28 -11.84 7.02
N PRO A 166 6.73 -11.81 8.30
CA PRO A 166 8.12 -12.13 8.64
C PRO A 166 8.59 -13.47 8.05
N GLY A 167 9.73 -13.45 7.37
CA GLY A 167 10.24 -14.56 6.56
C GLY A 167 10.10 -14.35 5.04
N TYR A 168 9.33 -13.35 4.60
CA TYR A 168 9.26 -12.94 3.21
C TYR A 168 10.58 -12.34 2.72
N GLU A 169 11.04 -12.75 1.54
CA GLU A 169 12.24 -12.22 0.90
C GLU A 169 11.87 -11.15 -0.15
N PHE A 170 12.10 -9.88 0.18
CA PHE A 170 11.82 -8.77 -0.73
C PHE A 170 12.77 -8.79 -1.93
N LYS A 171 12.18 -8.72 -3.13
CA LYS A 171 12.92 -8.73 -4.40
C LYS A 171 13.12 -7.33 -4.95
N VAL A 172 12.23 -6.40 -4.63
CA VAL A 172 12.19 -5.07 -5.23
C VAL A 172 12.48 -3.97 -4.22
N VAL A 173 11.79 -3.95 -3.09
CA VAL A 173 11.79 -2.80 -2.17
C VAL A 173 12.97 -2.85 -1.20
N ASP A 174 13.82 -1.80 -1.25
CA ASP A 174 14.94 -1.64 -0.31
C ASP A 174 14.54 -0.85 0.95
N ARG A 175 13.58 0.07 0.82
CA ARG A 175 13.07 0.91 1.90
C ARG A 175 11.57 1.18 1.75
N LEU A 176 10.89 1.38 2.87
CA LEU A 176 9.46 1.70 2.89
C LEU A 176 9.21 2.99 3.68
N ILE A 177 8.48 3.92 3.09
CA ILE A 177 7.84 5.03 3.79
C ILE A 177 6.37 4.65 4.05
N THR A 178 5.93 4.64 5.30
CA THR A 178 4.56 4.25 5.66
C THR A 178 4.10 4.92 6.96
N ASN A 179 2.82 4.79 7.30
CA ASN A 179 2.27 5.27 8.57
C ASN A 179 2.58 4.29 9.72
N PHE A 180 2.26 4.67 10.95
CA PHE A 180 2.15 3.71 12.07
C PHE A 180 0.82 2.97 12.01
N HIS A 181 0.87 1.64 12.07
CA HIS A 181 -0.28 0.73 11.86
C HIS A 181 -0.82 0.18 13.18
N LEU A 182 -2.03 -0.37 13.15
CA LEU A 182 -2.62 -1.04 14.30
C LEU A 182 -1.80 -2.28 14.71
N PRO A 183 -1.70 -2.58 16.02
CA PRO A 183 -1.27 -3.90 16.49
C PRO A 183 -2.08 -5.00 15.80
N GLU A 184 -1.45 -6.15 15.57
CA GLU A 184 -2.10 -7.35 14.99
C GLU A 184 -2.69 -7.12 13.58
N SER A 185 -2.21 -6.11 12.85
CA SER A 185 -2.59 -5.86 11.46
C SER A 185 -1.65 -6.53 10.45
N THR A 186 -2.20 -6.92 9.29
CA THR A 186 -1.42 -7.41 8.14
C THR A 186 -0.37 -6.39 7.68
N LEU A 187 -0.68 -5.09 7.79
CA LEU A 187 0.25 -4.00 7.46
C LEU A 187 1.45 -3.97 8.41
N LEU A 188 1.24 -4.17 9.70
CA LEU A 188 2.34 -4.27 10.67
C LEU A 188 3.21 -5.51 10.42
N MET A 189 2.60 -6.62 9.98
CA MET A 189 3.34 -7.82 9.58
C MET A 189 4.25 -7.55 8.37
N LEU A 190 3.76 -6.85 7.34
CA LEU A 190 4.55 -6.45 6.18
C LEU A 190 5.73 -5.57 6.60
N VAL A 191 5.48 -4.55 7.43
CA VAL A 191 6.53 -3.66 7.94
C VAL A 191 7.57 -4.43 8.75
N SER A 192 7.14 -5.42 9.55
CA SER A 192 8.02 -6.30 10.32
C SER A 192 8.82 -7.27 9.45
N ALA A 193 8.28 -7.68 8.30
CA ALA A 193 8.97 -8.52 7.33
C ALA A 193 10.13 -7.79 6.65
N LEU A 194 9.97 -6.48 6.39
CA LEU A 194 10.99 -5.67 5.74
C LEU A 194 12.20 -5.46 6.67
N SER A 195 11.95 -5.09 7.91
CA SER A 195 12.99 -4.96 8.93
C SER A 195 13.09 -6.24 9.76
N ASN A 196 12.79 -6.17 11.06
CA ASN A 196 12.54 -7.33 11.90
C ASN A 196 11.58 -6.91 13.03
N ARG A 197 11.00 -7.90 13.70
CA ARG A 197 10.04 -7.67 14.79
C ARG A 197 10.60 -6.78 15.90
N ASP A 198 11.83 -7.00 16.33
CA ASP A 198 12.40 -6.30 17.49
C ASP A 198 12.67 -4.82 17.21
N ASN A 199 13.15 -4.49 16.01
CA ASN A 199 13.33 -3.12 15.53
C ASN A 199 11.99 -2.40 15.45
N ILE A 200 10.97 -3.04 14.86
CA ILE A 200 9.64 -2.45 14.73
C ILE A 200 9.01 -2.24 16.11
N LEU A 201 9.09 -3.21 17.01
CA LEU A 201 8.58 -3.05 18.38
C LEU A 201 9.29 -1.90 19.13
N THR A 202 10.62 -1.81 19.00
CA THR A 202 11.39 -0.72 19.61
C THR A 202 10.96 0.65 19.06
N ALA A 203 10.78 0.75 17.74
CA ALA A 203 10.30 1.97 17.10
C ALA A 203 8.88 2.35 17.57
N TYR A 204 7.99 1.38 17.73
CA TYR A 204 6.63 1.62 18.21
C TYR A 204 6.60 2.03 19.68
N GLN A 205 7.41 1.41 20.54
CA GLN A 205 7.56 1.82 21.94
C GLN A 205 8.07 3.26 22.05
N HIS A 206 9.06 3.62 21.23
CA HIS A 206 9.55 5.00 21.14
C HIS A 206 8.46 5.96 20.67
N ALA A 207 7.71 5.60 19.62
CA ALA A 207 6.64 6.42 19.08
C ALA A 207 5.52 6.67 20.12
N VAL A 208 5.13 5.65 20.88
CA VAL A 208 4.16 5.78 21.99
C VAL A 208 4.72 6.67 23.09
N ALA A 209 5.96 6.44 23.54
CA ALA A 209 6.59 7.22 24.60
C ALA A 209 6.73 8.71 24.24
N ASN A 210 6.90 9.02 22.96
CA ASN A 210 7.04 10.38 22.44
C ASN A 210 5.75 10.94 21.83
N GLN A 211 4.60 10.30 22.08
CA GLN A 211 3.27 10.77 21.67
C GLN A 211 3.14 11.04 20.16
N TYR A 212 3.77 10.21 19.34
CA TYR A 212 3.55 10.23 17.89
C TYR A 212 2.09 9.93 17.59
N ARG A 213 1.60 10.48 16.48
CA ARG A 213 0.25 10.25 15.99
C ARG A 213 0.26 8.99 15.11
N PHE A 214 -0.71 8.11 15.29
CA PHE A 214 -0.79 6.83 14.58
C PHE A 214 -1.87 6.89 13.48
N PHE A 215 -1.94 5.83 12.66
CA PHE A 215 -2.93 5.63 11.60
C PHE A 215 -2.76 6.57 10.40
N SER A 216 -3.77 6.60 9.52
CA SER A 216 -3.68 7.23 8.19
C SER A 216 -3.34 8.71 8.19
N TYR A 217 -3.69 9.44 9.27
CA TYR A 217 -3.41 10.87 9.42
C TYR A 217 -2.37 11.17 10.49
N GLY A 218 -1.71 10.11 10.97
CA GLY A 218 -0.66 10.20 11.96
C GLY A 218 0.65 10.70 11.37
N ASP A 219 1.74 10.28 12.00
CA ASP A 219 3.09 10.49 11.53
C ASP A 219 3.54 9.33 10.62
N ALA A 220 4.70 9.50 9.99
CA ALA A 220 5.30 8.53 9.09
C ALA A 220 6.56 7.89 9.68
N MET A 221 6.90 6.72 9.16
CA MET A 221 8.16 6.02 9.40
C MET A 221 8.85 5.73 8.07
N LEU A 222 10.18 5.83 8.07
CA LEU A 222 11.06 5.31 7.02
C LEU A 222 11.73 4.04 7.56
N VAL A 223 11.58 2.94 6.83
CA VAL A 223 12.01 1.61 7.24
C VAL A 223 13.03 1.08 6.25
N ASP A 224 14.19 0.69 6.74
CA ASP A 224 15.19 -0.01 5.95
C ASP A 224 14.90 -1.51 5.89
N GLN A 225 15.08 -2.09 4.71
CA GLN A 225 15.18 -3.54 4.57
C GLN A 225 16.42 -4.03 5.33
N LEU A 226 16.21 -4.98 6.24
CA LEU A 226 17.33 -5.72 6.83
C LEU A 226 17.76 -6.78 5.83
N GLN A 227 18.95 -6.60 5.24
CA GLN A 227 19.56 -7.69 4.49
C GLN A 227 19.88 -8.84 5.45
N PRO A 228 19.62 -10.10 5.06
CA PRO A 228 20.11 -11.23 5.83
C PRO A 228 21.63 -11.09 5.94
N LYS A 229 22.13 -11.16 7.18
CA LYS A 229 23.57 -11.23 7.46
C LYS A 229 24.17 -12.50 6.88
#